data_AF-A0A650FHZ6-F1
#
_entry.id   AF-A0A650FHZ6-F1
#
_cell.length_a   1.000
_cell.length_b   1.000
_cell.length_c   1.000
_cell.angle_alpha   90.00
_cell.angle_beta   90.00
_cell.angle_gamma   90.00
#
_symmetry.space_group_name_H-M   'P 1'
#
loop_
_entity.id
_entity.type
_entity.pdbx_description
1 polymer ?
#
loop_
_entity_poly.entity_id
_entity_poly.type
_entity_poly.pdbx_seq_one_letter_code
_entity_poly.pdbx_strand_id
1 'polypeptide(L)' 'MIEVLLSGIVLGLIPITLAGLSVTAYLQYRRGDQLDI' A
#
# COMPACT_ATOMS: atom_id res chain seq x y z
N MET A 1 -12.17 -17.81 19.77
CA MET A 1 -13.29 -17.46 18.87
C MET A 1 -12.69 -16.68 17.70
N ILE A 2 -13.08 -16.97 16.46
CA ILE A 2 -12.59 -16.26 15.26
C ILE A 2 -13.68 -15.26 14.87
N GLU A 3 -13.33 -13.97 14.91
CA GLU A 3 -14.24 -12.88 14.57
C GLU A 3 -14.15 -12.60 13.07
N VAL A 4 -15.04 -13.22 12.28
CA VAL A 4 -15.01 -13.16 10.81
C VAL A 4 -15.05 -11.72 10.28
N LEU A 5 -15.85 -10.84 10.89
CA LEU A 5 -15.94 -9.43 10.52
C LEU A 5 -14.62 -8.68 10.75
N LEU A 6 -14.01 -8.88 11.93
CA LEU A 6 -12.74 -8.26 12.27
C LEU A 6 -11.63 -8.78 11.36
N SER A 7 -11.56 -10.09 11.14
CA SER A 7 -10.59 -10.70 10.22
C SER A 7 -10.76 -10.20 8.78
N GLY A 8 -11.99 -10.05 8.30
CA GLY A 8 -12.27 -9.53 6.96
C GLY A 8 -11.81 -8.08 6.78
N ILE A 9 -12.08 -7.21 7.76
CA ILE A 9 -11.63 -5.81 7.73
C ILE A 9 -10.11 -5.72 7.73
N VAL A 10 -9.45 -6.48 8.61
CA VAL A 10 -7.98 -6.49 8.71
C VAL A 10 -7.36 -7.00 7.39
N LEU A 11 -7.88 -8.10 6.84
CA LEU A 11 -7.41 -8.66 5.57
C LEU A 11 -7.72 -7.76 4.37
N GLY A 12 -8.72 -6.88 4.44
CA GLY A 12 -8.99 -5.89 3.39
C GLY A 12 -8.10 -4.66 3.49
N LEU A 13 -7.91 -4.13 4.71
CA LEU A 13 -7.17 -2.88 4.95
C LEU A 13 -5.65 -3.03 4.80
N ILE A 14 -5.09 -4.20 5.13
CA ILE A 14 -3.64 -4.46 4.97
C ILE A 14 -3.21 -4.35 3.50
N PRO A 15 -3.77 -5.13 2.54
CA PRO A 15 -3.32 -5.11 1.16
C PRO A 15 -3.64 -3.79 0.46
N ILE A 16 -4.77 -3.12 0.76
CA ILE A 16 -5.07 -1.82 0.13
C ILE A 16 -4.09 -0.73 0.57
N THR A 17 -3.68 -0.74 1.85
CA THR A 17 -2.69 0.21 2.37
C THR A 17 -1.31 -0.08 1.78
N LEU A 18 -0.90 -1.35 1.71
CA LEU A 18 0.35 -1.76 1.07
C LEU A 18 0.39 -1.39 -0.41
N ALA A 19 -0.71 -1.59 -1.14
CA ALA A 19 -0.82 -1.19 -2.54
C ALA A 19 -0.68 0.34 -2.69
N GLY A 20 -1.39 1.12 -1.88
CA GLY A 20 -1.30 2.58 -1.89
C GLY A 20 0.13 3.09 -1.62
N LEU A 21 0.80 2.56 -0.60
CA LEU A 21 2.20 2.88 -0.28
C LEU A 21 3.16 2.46 -1.39
N SER A 22 2.94 1.30 -2.01
CA SER A 22 3.79 0.83 -3.12
C SER A 22 3.63 1.70 -4.35
N VAL A 23 2.40 2.14 -4.66
CA VAL A 23 2.12 3.05 -5.78
C VAL A 23 2.76 4.42 -5.53
N THR A 24 2.62 5.00 -4.34
CA THR A 24 3.24 6.29 -4.03
C THR A 24 4.77 6.19 -4.00
N ALA A 25 5.34 5.11 -3.48
CA ALA A 25 6.78 4.84 -3.54
C ALA A 25 7.26 4.70 -4.99
N TYR A 26 6.52 3.98 -5.85
CA TYR A 26 6.85 3.84 -7.26
C TYR A 26 6.80 5.18 -8.01
N LEU A 27 5.78 5.99 -7.76
CA LEU A 27 5.66 7.32 -8.35
C LEU A 27 6.77 8.26 -7.87
N GLN A 28 7.15 8.19 -6.59
CA GLN A 28 8.29 8.92 -6.04
C GLN A 28 9.61 8.45 -6.65
N TYR A 29 9.80 7.14 -6.83
CA TYR A 29 10.96 6.57 -7.50
C TYR A 29 11.09 7.10 -8.93
N ARG A 30 10.01 7.05 -9.72
CA ARG A 30 10.00 7.58 -11.09
C ARG A 30 10.19 9.09 -11.19
N ARG A 31 9.73 9.85 -10.19
CA ARG A 31 9.99 11.30 -10.12
C ARG A 31 11.41 11.61 -9.68
N GLY A 32 11.96 10.82 -8.76
CA GLY A 32 13.37 10.92 -8.33
C GLY A 32 14.33 10.63 -9.47
N ASP A 33 14.03 9.62 -10.29
CA ASP A 33 14.72 9.32 -11.56
C ASP A 33 14.69 10.52 -12.54
N GLN A 34 13.64 11.34 -12.51
CA GLN A 34 13.54 12.55 -13.32
C GLN A 34 14.25 13.77 -12.70
N LEU A 35 14.61 13.71 -11.40
CA LEU A 35 15.39 14.72 -10.67
C LEU A 35 16.87 14.32 -10.54
N ASP A 36 17.25 13.14 -11.00
CA ASP A 36 18.65 12.70 -11.11
C ASP A 36 19.28 13.42 -12.31
N ILE A 37 20.06 14.47 -12.02
CA ILE A 37 20.80 15.32 -12.98
C ILE A 37 22.28 14.99 -12.85
#